data_AF-A0A3E5GT09-F1
#
_entry.id   AF-A0A3E5GT09-F1
#
_cell.length_a   1.000
_cell.length_b   1.000
_cell.length_c   1.000
_cell.angle_alpha   90.00
_cell.angle_beta   90.00
_cell.angle_gamma   90.00
#
_symmetry.space_group_name_H-M   'P 1'
#
loop_
_entity.id
_entity.type
_entity.pdbx_description
1 polymer ?
#
loop_
_entity_poly.entity_id
_entity_poly.type
_entity_poly.pdbx_seq_one_letter_code
_entity_poly.pdbx_strand_id
1 'polypeptide(L)' 'MNRFTIEETNLLSIYHEGSKAQLTENINAALPYMDADMRELAKRALSKVDALTEEEFAELAIYAAEEV' A
#
# COMPACT_ATOMS: atom_id res chain seq x y z
N MET A 1 -1.49 2.45 -17.03
CA MET A 1 -1.30 3.61 -16.13
C MET A 1 -1.14 3.06 -14.73
N ASN A 2 -0.07 3.41 -14.01
CA ASN A 2 0.10 2.97 -12.63
C ASN A 2 -1.03 3.57 -11.77
N ARG A 3 -1.85 2.74 -11.10
CA ARG A 3 -2.95 3.21 -10.22
C ARG A 3 -2.43 3.87 -8.94
N PHE A 4 -1.17 3.62 -8.60
CA PHE A 4 -0.48 4.11 -7.41
C PHE A 4 0.61 5.13 -7.78
N THR A 5 0.83 6.09 -6.89
CA THR A 5 2.01 6.96 -6.95
C THR A 5 3.25 6.20 -6.43
N ILE A 6 4.45 6.74 -6.67
CA ILE A 6 5.70 6.17 -6.17
C ILE A 6 5.67 6.04 -4.64
N GLU A 7 5.19 7.07 -3.95
CA GLU A 7 5.09 7.10 -2.48
C GLU A 7 4.11 6.03 -1.95
N GLU A 8 2.97 5.84 -2.64
CA GLU A 8 2.01 4.81 -2.27
C GLU A 8 2.59 3.42 -2.48
N THR A 9 3.23 3.15 -3.63
CA THR A 9 3.86 1.85 -3.89
C THR A 9 4.96 1.56 -2.86
N ASN A 10 5.78 2.56 -2.50
CA ASN A 10 6.80 2.41 -1.47
C ASN A 10 6.19 2.09 -0.10
N LEU A 11 5.11 2.79 0.28
CA LEU A 11 4.39 2.49 1.51
C LEU A 11 3.83 1.07 1.50
N LEU A 12 3.15 0.67 0.42
CA LEU A 12 2.59 -0.67 0.31
C LEU A 12 3.70 -1.73 0.38
N SER A 13 4.84 -1.50 -0.26
CA SER A 13 5.98 -2.42 -0.24
C SER A 13 6.53 -2.67 1.16
N ILE A 14 6.55 -1.66 2.03
CA ILE A 14 7.01 -1.79 3.43
C ILE A 14 6.11 -2.74 4.23
N TYR A 15 4.80 -2.71 3.98
CA TYR A 15 3.80 -3.48 4.74
C TYR A 15 3.29 -4.73 4.02
N HIS A 16 3.77 -4.99 2.80
CA HIS A 16 3.34 -6.10 1.97
C HIS A 16 3.91 -7.42 2.47
N GLU A 17 3.11 -8.14 3.25
CA GLU A 17 3.41 -9.49 3.70
C GLU A 17 2.29 -10.43 3.25
N GLY A 18 2.41 -10.97 2.03
CA GLY A 18 1.48 -11.98 1.53
C GLY A 18 0.23 -11.39 0.89
N SER A 19 -0.92 -11.47 1.56
CA SER A 19 -2.22 -11.17 0.94
C SER A 19 -2.64 -9.70 1.04
N LYS A 20 -3.61 -9.30 0.21
CA LYS A 20 -4.27 -7.98 0.28
C LYS A 20 -4.81 -7.70 1.69
N ALA A 21 -5.40 -8.70 2.33
CA ALA A 21 -5.93 -8.59 3.69
C ALA A 21 -4.81 -8.33 4.70
N GLN A 22 -3.71 -9.09 4.64
CA GLN A 22 -2.59 -8.92 5.56
C GLN A 22 -1.92 -7.55 5.40
N LEU A 23 -1.71 -7.09 4.16
CA LEU A 23 -1.22 -5.73 3.89
C LEU A 23 -2.13 -4.68 4.53
N THR A 24 -3.44 -4.82 4.37
CA THR A 24 -4.43 -3.88 4.92
C THR A 24 -4.41 -3.86 6.44
N GLU A 25 -4.31 -5.03 7.09
CA GLU A 25 -4.18 -5.14 8.54
C GLU A 25 -2.88 -4.50 9.04
N ASN A 26 -1.75 -4.79 8.38
CA ASN A 26 -0.44 -4.26 8.74
C ASN A 26 -0.41 -2.73 8.69
N ILE A 27 -0.95 -2.13 7.62
CA ILE A 27 -1.03 -0.66 7.51
C ILE A 27 -1.97 -0.10 8.59
N ASN A 28 -3.15 -0.69 8.79
CA ASN A 28 -4.09 -0.22 9.82
C ASN A 28 -3.51 -0.27 11.24
N ALA A 29 -2.73 -1.30 11.55
CA ALA A 29 -2.02 -1.41 12.83
C ALA A 29 -0.95 -0.32 13.00
N ALA A 30 -0.34 0.15 11.89
CA ALA A 30 0.67 1.18 11.90
C ALA A 30 0.10 2.63 11.88
N LEU A 31 -1.14 2.84 11.43
CA LEU A 31 -1.77 4.18 11.33
C LEU A 31 -1.64 5.05 12.59
N PRO A 32 -1.78 4.54 13.83
CA PRO A 32 -1.66 5.35 15.04
C PRO A 32 -0.26 5.95 15.23
N TYR A 33 0.76 5.29 14.69
CA TYR A 33 2.17 5.66 14.81
C TYR A 33 2.66 6.54 13.65
N MET A 34 1.88 6.66 12.58
CA MET A 34 2.18 7.52 11.44
C MET A 34 1.85 8.98 11.75
N ASP A 35 2.70 9.88 11.26
CA ASP A 35 2.44 11.31 11.18
C ASP A 35 1.21 11.60 10.30
N ALA A 36 0.63 12.80 10.46
CA ALA A 36 -0.63 13.17 9.78
C ALA A 36 -0.56 13.00 8.25
N ASP A 37 0.55 13.42 7.63
CA ASP A 37 0.72 13.34 6.18
C ASP A 37 0.87 11.88 5.70
N MET A 38 1.67 11.07 6.40
CA MET A 38 1.81 9.63 6.10
C MET A 38 0.50 8.88 6.33
N ARG A 39 -0.30 9.28 7.33
CA ARG A 39 -1.60 8.68 7.60
C ARG A 39 -2.58 8.95 6.47
N GLU A 40 -2.61 10.16 5.92
CA GLU A 40 -3.46 10.48 4.77
C GLU A 40 -3.00 9.74 3.50
N LEU A 41 -1.68 9.63 3.29
CA LEU A 41 -1.11 8.79 2.23
C LEU A 41 -1.55 7.33 2.37
N ALA A 42 -1.45 6.77 3.58
CA ALA A 42 -1.84 5.40 3.89
C ALA A 42 -3.32 5.13 3.64
N LYS A 43 -4.21 6.03 4.09
CA LYS A 43 -5.65 5.91 3.84
C LYS A 43 -5.97 5.94 2.34
N ARG A 44 -5.32 6.81 1.57
CA ARG A 44 -5.50 6.89 0.11
C ARG A 44 -5.02 5.62 -0.58
N ALA A 45 -3.86 5.10 -0.17
CA ALA A 45 -3.33 3.84 -0.68
C ALA A 45 -4.26 2.66 -0.35
N LEU A 46 -4.74 2.57 0.90
CA LEU A 46 -5.71 1.54 1.32
C LEU A 46 -7.03 1.63 0.55
N SER A 47 -7.56 2.82 0.31
CA SER A 47 -8.78 3.00 -0.48
C SER A 47 -8.62 2.48 -1.91
N LYS A 48 -7.44 2.66 -2.51
CA LYS A 48 -7.14 2.12 -3.84
C LYS A 48 -6.98 0.60 -3.81
N VAL A 49 -6.30 0.06 -2.79
CA VAL A 49 -6.13 -1.39 -2.59
C VAL A 49 -7.49 -2.05 -2.40
N ASP A 50 -8.38 -1.47 -1.61
CA ASP A 50 -9.73 -1.97 -1.36
C ASP A 50 -10.54 -2.10 -2.66
N ALA A 51 -10.39 -1.15 -3.58
CA ALA A 51 -11.02 -1.17 -4.89
C ALA A 51 -10.49 -2.24 -5.87
N LEU A 52 -9.38 -2.91 -5.55
CA LEU A 52 -8.83 -4.00 -6.38
C LEU A 52 -9.48 -5.34 -6.06
N THR A 53 -9.61 -6.20 -7.05
CA THR A 53 -9.83 -7.64 -6.79
C THR A 53 -8.55 -8.29 -6.24
N GLU A 54 -8.67 -9.49 -5.67
CA GLU A 54 -7.48 -10.27 -5.25
C GLU A 54 -6.56 -10.59 -6.44
N GLU A 55 -7.13 -10.82 -7.64
CA GLU A 55 -6.36 -11.04 -8.87
C GLU A 55 -5.61 -9.78 -9.32
N GLU A 56 -6.31 -8.63 -9.35
CA GLU A 56 -5.67 -7.34 -9.65
C GLU A 56 -4.59 -6.97 -8.62
N PHE A 57 -4.79 -7.36 -7.36
CA PHE A 57 -3.79 -7.16 -6.30
C PHE A 57 -2.59 -8.09 -6.45
N ALA A 58 -2.80 -9.37 -6.79
CA ALA A 58 -1.71 -10.31 -7.03
C ALA A 58 -0.86 -9.95 -8.25
N GLU A 59 -1.45 -9.28 -9.25
CA GLU A 59 -0.74 -8.74 -10.41
C GLU A 59 -0.01 -7.41 -10.11
N LEU A 60 -0.26 -6.77 -8.97
CA LEU A 60 0.52 -5.61 -8.57
C LEU A 60 1.97 -6.02 -8.33
N ALA A 61 2.81 -5.52 -9.21
CA ALA A 61 4.24 -5.44 -9.04
C ALA A 61 4.59 -4.47 -7.88
N ILE A 62 4.32 -4.86 -6.63
CA ILE A 62 4.76 -4.14 -5.42
C ILE A 62 6.26 -4.40 -5.24
N TYR A 63 7.06 -3.86 -6.15
CA TYR A 63 8.51 -3.76 -5.97
C TYR A 63 8.77 -2.42 -5.30
N ALA A 64 9.53 -2.43 -4.20
CA ALA A 64 10.14 -1.22 -3.69
C ALA A 64 10.87 -0.56 -4.88
N ALA A 65 10.63 0.72 -5.12
CA ALA A 65 11.40 1.42 -6.14
C ALA A 65 12.88 1.29 -5.77
N GLU A 66 13.66 0.53 -6.54
CA GLU A 66 15.11 0.67 -6.50
C GLU A 66 15.38 2.14 -6.83
N GLU A 67 15.98 2.88 -5.88
CA GLU A 67 16.48 4.23 -6.11
C GLU A 67 17.42 4.18 -7.32
N VAL A 68 17.04 4.85 -8.41
CA VAL A 68 17.92 5.11 -9.57
C VAL A 68 18.70 6.40 -9.37
#